data_AF-A0A957IXS0-F1
#
_entry.id   AF-A0A957IXS0-F1
#
_cell.length_a   1.000
_cell.length_b   1.000
_cell.length_c   1.000
_cell.angle_alpha   90.00
_cell.angle_beta   90.00
_cell.angle_gamma   90.00
#
_symmetry.space_group_name_H-M   'P 1'
#
loop_
_entity.id
_entity.type
_entity.pdbx_description
1 polymer ?
#
loop_
_entity_poly.entity_id
_entity_poly.type
_entity_poly.pdbx_seq_one_letter_code
_entity_poly.pdbx_strand_id
1 'polypeptide(L)'
;AFEKRRDPSHGRCLAVAEWVAAFAAAGLAVTHQETLEKELHFEFWAKRHDAQTQRELRAMLLGAEGEAAAFLQPFIRDDQTYFHLQEGIFIGQKA
;
A
#
# COMPACT_ATOMS: atom_id res chain seq x y z
N ALA A 1 -9.75 3.32 0.21
CA ALA A 1 -10.78 2.64 1.02
C ALA A 1 -10.25 1.38 1.71
N PHE A 2 -9.56 0.48 1.00
CA PHE A 2 -9.05 -0.79 1.54
C PHE A 2 -8.18 -0.65 2.80
N GLU A 3 -7.06 0.09 2.75
CA GLU A 3 -6.19 0.27 3.93
C GLU A 3 -6.88 1.00 5.08
N LYS A 4 -7.73 1.99 4.78
CA LYS A 4 -8.53 2.70 5.80
C LYS A 4 -9.51 1.78 6.54
N ARG A 5 -10.08 0.79 5.85
CA ARG A 5 -10.97 -0.22 6.47
C ARG A 5 -10.20 -1.14 7.41
N ARG A 6 -8.95 -1.45 7.07
CA ARG A 6 -8.05 -2.25 7.89
C ARG A 6 -7.55 -1.45 9.10
N ASP A 7 -7.11 -0.22 8.88
CA ASP A 7 -6.61 0.68 9.92
C ASP A 7 -7.31 2.04 9.84
N PRO A 8 -8.27 2.33 10.74
CA PRO A 8 -8.95 3.61 10.78
C PRO A 8 -8.02 4.81 10.99
N SER A 9 -6.82 4.61 11.55
CA SER A 9 -5.82 5.66 11.74
C SER A 9 -5.05 5.97 10.45
N HIS A 10 -5.13 5.13 9.42
CA HIS A 10 -4.46 5.35 8.14
C HIS A 10 -4.91 6.67 7.52
N GLY A 11 -3.97 7.58 7.30
CA GLY A 11 -4.22 8.88 6.67
C GLY A 11 -4.36 8.75 5.16
N ARG A 12 -3.22 8.82 4.46
CA ARG A 12 -3.12 8.64 3.02
C ARG A 12 -1.74 8.09 2.66
N CYS A 13 -1.69 7.09 1.79
CA CYS A 13 -0.47 6.69 1.11
C CYS A 13 -0.30 7.59 -0.13
N LEU A 14 0.69 8.49 -0.10
CA LEU A 14 0.93 9.43 -1.19
C LEU A 14 1.55 8.71 -2.39
N ALA A 15 1.20 9.15 -3.59
CA ALA A 15 1.92 8.74 -4.79
C ALA A 15 3.36 9.28 -4.76
N VAL A 16 4.27 8.59 -5.48
CA VAL A 16 5.68 9.01 -5.62
C VAL A 16 5.80 10.47 -6.08
N ALA A 17 5.01 10.88 -7.08
CA ALA A 17 5.01 12.25 -7.58
C ALA A 17 4.57 13.28 -6.52
N GLU A 18 3.65 12.90 -5.63
CA GLU A 18 3.20 13.77 -4.54
C GLU A 18 4.29 13.90 -3.47
N TRP A 19 5.04 12.84 -3.18
CA TRP A 19 6.22 12.92 -2.31
C TRP A 19 7.28 13.85 -2.89
N VAL A 20 7.61 13.72 -4.17
CA VAL A 20 8.57 14.62 -4.85
C VAL A 20 8.11 16.08 -4.78
N ALA A 21 6.83 16.34 -5.04
CA ALA A 21 6.26 17.68 -4.93
C ALA A 21 6.31 18.22 -3.49
N ALA A 22 6.06 17.38 -2.48
CA ALA A 22 6.13 17.76 -1.07
C ALA A 22 7.57 18.12 -0.64
N PHE A 23 8.57 17.36 -1.10
CA PHE A 23 9.98 17.68 -0.84
C PHE A 23 10.36 19.03 -1.45
N ALA A 24 9.99 19.27 -2.71
CA ALA A 24 10.24 20.55 -3.39
C ALA A 24 9.57 21.72 -2.66
N ALA A 25 8.30 21.57 -2.26
CA ALA A 25 7.56 22.57 -1.50
C ALA A 25 8.19 22.87 -0.13
N ALA A 26 8.91 21.90 0.46
CA ALA A 26 9.66 22.05 1.70
C ALA A 26 11.09 22.58 1.49
N GLY A 27 11.52 22.89 0.26
CA GLY A 27 12.87 23.36 -0.05
C GLY A 27 13.94 22.25 -0.02
N LEU A 28 13.55 21.00 -0.23
CA LEU A 28 14.43 19.85 -0.31
C LEU A 28 14.56 19.36 -1.75
N ALA A 29 15.78 19.15 -2.22
CA ALA A 29 16.04 18.45 -3.46
C ALA A 29 16.08 16.94 -3.21
N VAL A 30 15.25 16.16 -3.90
CA VAL A 30 15.31 14.70 -3.86
C VAL A 30 16.58 14.25 -4.59
N THR A 31 17.52 13.64 -3.86
CA THR A 31 18.79 13.14 -4.40
C THR A 31 18.77 11.63 -4.64
N HIS A 32 17.83 10.93 -4.01
CA HIS A 32 17.63 9.49 -4.18
C HIS A 32 16.16 9.14 -4.08
N GLN A 33 15.73 8.21 -4.92
CA GLN A 33 14.38 7.65 -4.93
C GLN A 33 14.46 6.18 -5.31
N GLU A 34 13.91 5.33 -4.47
CA GLU A 34 13.73 3.90 -4.73
C GLU A 34 12.31 3.48 -4.39
N THR A 35 11.79 2.52 -5.14
CA THR A 35 10.51 1.86 -4.85
C THR A 35 10.68 0.36 -4.82
N LEU A 36 9.95 -0.30 -3.94
CA LEU A 36 9.91 -1.75 -3.82
C LEU A 36 8.46 -2.22 -3.90
N GLU A 37 8.22 -3.24 -4.71
CA GLU A 37 6.98 -4.01 -4.64
C GLU A 37 7.15 -5.11 -3.59
N LYS A 38 6.19 -5.20 -2.67
CA LYS A 38 6.21 -6.17 -1.57
C LYS A 38 4.99 -7.07 -1.63
N GLU A 39 5.24 -8.36 -1.89
CA GLU A 39 4.25 -9.43 -1.73
C GLU A 39 3.88 -9.59 -0.24
N LEU A 40 2.59 -9.67 0.04
CA LEU A 40 2.02 -9.80 1.38
C LEU A 40 1.09 -10.99 1.46
N HIS A 41 1.30 -11.84 2.47
CA HIS A 41 0.33 -12.86 2.87
C HIS A 41 -0.82 -12.21 3.64
N PHE A 42 -2.01 -12.20 3.05
CA PHE A 42 -3.19 -11.51 3.56
C PHE A 42 -3.55 -11.96 4.98
N GLU A 43 -3.50 -13.26 5.24
CA GLU A 43 -3.90 -13.87 6.51
C GLU A 43 -2.99 -13.39 7.65
N PHE A 44 -1.69 -13.21 7.40
CA PHE A 44 -0.79 -12.58 8.36
C PHE A 44 -1.02 -11.06 8.46
N TRP A 45 -1.24 -10.38 7.33
CA TRP A 45 -1.43 -8.94 7.28
C TRP A 45 -2.69 -8.48 8.04
N ALA A 46 -3.76 -9.29 7.97
CA ALA A 46 -5.07 -9.03 8.59
C ALA A 46 -5.27 -9.71 9.96
N LYS A 47 -4.29 -10.50 10.45
CA LYS A 47 -4.38 -11.33 11.67
C LYS A 47 -4.84 -10.57 12.93
N ARG A 48 -4.56 -9.27 13.01
CA ARG A 48 -4.90 -8.42 14.17
C ARG A 48 -6.39 -8.04 14.26
N HIS A 49 -7.19 -8.39 13.25
CA HIS A 49 -8.61 -8.05 13.18
C HIS A 49 -9.50 -9.25 13.44
N ASP A 50 -10.77 -9.01 13.78
CA ASP A 50 -11.78 -10.06 13.91
C ASP A 50 -12.10 -10.76 12.58
N ALA A 51 -12.75 -11.92 12.66
CA ALA A 51 -13.08 -12.74 11.50
C ALA A 51 -14.00 -12.03 10.49
N GLN A 52 -14.87 -11.13 10.95
CA GLN A 52 -15.76 -10.38 10.05
C GLN A 52 -14.95 -9.39 9.20
N THR A 53 -14.11 -8.60 9.85
CA THR A 53 -13.23 -7.63 9.19
C THR A 53 -12.26 -8.33 8.24
N GLN A 54 -11.72 -9.50 8.62
CA GLN A 54 -10.89 -10.29 7.72
C GLN A 54 -11.65 -10.74 6.46
N ARG A 55 -12.89 -11.22 6.59
CA ARG A 55 -13.72 -11.61 5.43
C ARG A 55 -14.02 -10.43 4.52
N GLU A 56 -14.40 -9.28 5.09
CA GLU A 56 -14.70 -8.06 4.34
C GLU A 56 -13.47 -7.55 3.59
N LEU A 57 -12.31 -7.48 4.25
CA LEU A 57 -11.06 -7.08 3.61
C LEU A 57 -10.68 -8.04 2.48
N ARG A 58 -10.84 -9.35 2.68
CA ARG A 58 -10.54 -10.34 1.64
C ARG A 58 -11.45 -10.18 0.43
N ALA A 59 -12.75 -9.95 0.66
CA ALA A 59 -13.71 -9.72 -0.41
C ALA A 59 -13.41 -8.42 -1.18
N MET A 60 -13.05 -7.34 -0.48
CA MET A 60 -12.62 -6.09 -1.13
C MET A 60 -11.36 -6.28 -1.97
N LEU A 61 -10.39 -7.06 -1.47
CA LEU A 61 -9.12 -7.30 -2.14
C LEU A 61 -9.32 -8.14 -3.41
N LEU A 62 -10.01 -9.28 -3.31
CA LEU A 62 -10.25 -10.18 -4.44
C LEU A 62 -11.27 -9.64 -5.44
N GLY A 63 -12.15 -8.74 -5.00
CA GLY A 63 -13.11 -8.03 -5.85
C GLY A 63 -12.61 -6.68 -6.37
N ALA A 64 -11.32 -6.36 -6.21
CA ALA A 64 -10.76 -5.13 -6.76
C ALA A 64 -10.78 -5.18 -8.30
N GLU A 65 -11.05 -4.03 -8.93
CA GLU A 65 -11.08 -3.87 -10.39
C GLU A 65 -10.26 -2.64 -10.82
N GLY A 66 -9.95 -2.55 -12.11
CA GLY A 66 -9.26 -1.39 -12.70
C GLY A 66 -7.91 -1.10 -12.04
N GLU A 67 -7.64 0.17 -11.77
CA GLU A 67 -6.37 0.63 -11.16
C GLU A 67 -6.10 0.00 -9.80
N ALA A 68 -7.14 -0.27 -9.00
CA ALA A 68 -6.98 -0.90 -7.70
C ALA A 68 -6.50 -2.35 -7.84
N ALA A 69 -7.03 -3.11 -8.81
CA ALA A 69 -6.55 -4.45 -9.11
C ALA A 69 -5.13 -4.45 -9.68
N ALA A 70 -4.83 -3.51 -10.59
CA ALA A 70 -3.50 -3.36 -11.17
C ALA A 70 -2.44 -2.97 -10.12
N PHE A 71 -2.81 -2.18 -9.12
CA PHE A 71 -1.92 -1.79 -8.02
C PHE A 71 -1.74 -2.89 -6.98
N LEU A 72 -2.84 -3.52 -6.54
CA LEU A 72 -2.80 -4.53 -5.46
C LEU A 72 -2.40 -5.91 -5.97
N GLN A 73 -2.59 -6.21 -7.26
CA GLN A 73 -2.26 -7.49 -7.90
C GLN A 73 -2.60 -8.71 -7.01
N PRO A 74 -3.88 -8.89 -6.62
CA PRO A 74 -4.26 -9.98 -5.74
C PRO A 74 -4.20 -11.33 -6.46
N PHE A 75 -3.72 -12.37 -5.77
CA PHE A 75 -3.66 -13.72 -6.31
C PHE A 75 -3.78 -14.79 -5.21
N ILE A 76 -4.03 -16.03 -5.63
CA ILE A 76 -4.13 -17.19 -4.74
C ILE A 76 -2.99 -18.15 -5.07
N ARG A 77 -2.27 -18.60 -4.04
CA ARG A 77 -1.22 -19.63 -4.12
C ARG A 77 -1.40 -20.57 -2.93
N ASP A 78 -1.50 -21.87 -3.19
CA ASP A 78 -1.69 -22.90 -2.15
C ASP A 78 -2.85 -22.60 -1.18
N ASP A 79 -4.02 -22.21 -1.73
CA ASP A 79 -5.22 -21.78 -1.00
C ASP A 79 -5.06 -20.56 -0.08
N GLN A 80 -3.90 -19.88 -0.13
CA GLN A 80 -3.60 -18.66 0.61
C GLN A 80 -3.73 -17.43 -0.29
N THR A 81 -4.08 -16.30 0.32
CA THR A 81 -4.33 -15.06 -0.40
C THR A 81 -3.11 -14.16 -0.32
N TYR A 82 -2.66 -13.68 -1.47
CA TYR A 82 -1.54 -12.77 -1.57
C TYR A 82 -1.93 -11.53 -2.36
N PHE A 83 -1.20 -10.46 -2.12
CA PHE A 83 -1.31 -9.20 -2.84
C PHE A 83 -0.03 -8.40 -2.68
N HIS A 84 0.09 -7.31 -3.40
CA HIS A 84 1.25 -6.44 -3.39
C HIS A 84 0.91 -5.08 -2.80
N LEU A 85 1.89 -4.48 -2.13
CA LEU A 85 1.93 -3.06 -1.82
C LEU A 85 3.25 -2.49 -2.31
N GLN A 86 3.26 -1.19 -2.59
CA GLN A 86 4.47 -0.47 -2.95
C GLN A 86 5.00 0.32 -1.75
N GLU A 87 6.30 0.20 -1.50
CA GLU A 87 7.04 1.03 -0.54
C GLU A 87 8.01 1.95 -1.29
N GLY A 88 8.36 3.09 -0.67
CA GLY A 88 9.27 4.06 -1.27
C GLY A 88 10.27 4.60 -0.25
N ILE A 89 11.53 4.74 -0.68
CA ILE A 89 12.60 5.41 0.06
C ILE A 89 12.99 6.67 -0.72
N PHE A 90 12.98 7.81 -0.04
CA PHE A 90 13.33 9.11 -0.61
C PHE A 90 14.39 9.77 0.26
N ILE A 91 15.49 10.23 -0.33
CA ILE A 91 16.51 11.03 0.36
C ILE A 91 16.43 12.45 -0.18
N GLY A 92 16.23 13.40 0.73
CA GLY A 92 16.15 14.82 0.43
C GLY A 92 17.34 15.56 1.03
N GLN A 93 17.95 16.45 0.25
CA GLN A 93 19.01 17.32 0.72
C GLN A 93 18.52 18.76 0.75
N LYS A 94 18.76 19.43 1.88
CA LYS A 94 18.58 20.88 2.00
C LYS A 94 19.80 21.57 1.41
N ALA A 95 19.54 22.59 0.59
CA ALA A 95 20.59 23.49 0.09
C ALA A 95 21.25 24.28 1.24
#